data_AF-X1B4F8-F1
#
_entry.id   AF-X1B4F8-F1
#
_cell.length_a   1.000
_cell.length_b   1.000
_cell.length_c   1.000
_cell.angle_alpha   90.00
_cell.angle_beta   90.00
_cell.angle_gamma   90.00
#
_symmetry.space_group_name_H-M   'P 1'
#
loop_
_entity.id
_entity.type
_entity.pdbx_description
1 polymer ?
#
loop_
_entity_poly.entity_id
_entity_poly.type
_entity_poly.pdbx_seq_one_letter_code
_entity_poly.pdbx_strand_id
1 'polypeptide(L)'
;MNTIMTVRESINKIRAKLYNFATSFNVVKLSAMIVMVGYILLLIIGVFIAAFLDPDGYTIWDNWISDLGSSNHTPAPFLYDIACIIAGSMTIPLTYYMEKLLAPLPKRNELGERHYSRLRFRLSSFAFLFSIIGNFGYIGVGIFSADRDYDFLSVLGQGPHGIMSYLAFGGFTFAAFFMGWLIVLYKTKIPKILGIYGTWSYCYDFP
;
A
#
# COMPACT_ATOMS: atom_id res chain seq x y z
N MET A 1 -6.37 -44.80 -3.24
CA MET A 1 -7.25 -44.42 -2.12
C MET A 1 -7.39 -42.90 -2.15
N ASN A 2 -8.50 -42.36 -2.64
CA ASN A 2 -8.71 -40.90 -2.71
C ASN A 2 -9.14 -40.41 -1.33
N THR A 3 -8.24 -39.76 -0.60
CA THR A 3 -8.57 -39.07 0.65
C THR A 3 -9.50 -37.92 0.32
N ILE A 4 -10.75 -37.99 0.81
CA ILE A 4 -11.71 -36.90 0.70
C ILE A 4 -11.15 -35.75 1.54
N MET A 5 -10.63 -34.71 0.86
CA MET A 5 -10.14 -33.51 1.54
C MET A 5 -11.29 -32.83 2.26
N THR A 6 -11.05 -32.45 3.51
CA THR A 6 -11.99 -31.62 4.25
C THR A 6 -12.02 -30.20 3.66
N VAL A 7 -13.14 -29.49 3.83
CA VAL A 7 -13.27 -28.08 3.39
C VAL A 7 -12.16 -27.20 3.98
N ARG A 8 -11.79 -27.44 5.25
CA ARG A 8 -10.70 -26.74 5.94
C ARG A 8 -9.34 -26.96 5.27
N GLU A 9 -9.02 -28.19 4.89
CA GLU A 9 -7.78 -28.51 4.18
C GLU A 9 -7.73 -27.88 2.80
N SER A 10 -8.85 -27.86 2.08
CA SER A 10 -8.96 -27.19 0.78
C SER A 10 -8.69 -25.69 0.89
N ILE A 11 -9.34 -25.00 1.85
CA ILE A 11 -9.13 -23.57 2.12
C ILE A 11 -7.66 -23.29 2.49
N ASN A 12 -7.08 -24.11 3.37
CA ASN A 12 -5.68 -23.95 3.77
C ASN A 12 -4.70 -24.14 2.61
N LYS A 13 -4.97 -25.11 1.72
CA LYS A 13 -4.15 -25.36 0.53
C LYS A 13 -4.22 -24.19 -0.45
N ILE A 14 -5.41 -23.63 -0.68
CA ILE A 14 -5.60 -22.45 -1.53
C ILE A 14 -4.88 -21.24 -0.92
N ARG A 15 -5.08 -20.97 0.37
CA ARG A 15 -4.41 -19.87 1.09
C ARG A 15 -2.89 -19.97 1.00
N ALA A 16 -2.33 -21.17 1.23
CA ALA A 16 -0.89 -21.40 1.14
C ALA A 16 -0.38 -21.18 -0.29
N LYS A 17 -1.14 -21.63 -1.32
CA LYS A 17 -0.78 -21.40 -2.71
C LYS A 17 -0.79 -19.92 -3.08
N LEU A 18 -1.83 -19.17 -2.69
CA LEU A 18 -1.91 -17.73 -2.91
C LEU A 18 -0.79 -16.97 -2.21
N TYR A 19 -0.52 -17.28 -0.94
CA TYR A 19 0.56 -16.67 -0.18
C TYR A 19 1.94 -16.95 -0.80
N ASN A 20 2.20 -18.20 -1.22
CA ASN A 20 3.46 -18.56 -1.86
C ASN A 20 3.63 -17.87 -3.22
N PHE A 21 2.55 -17.71 -3.98
CA PHE A 21 2.55 -16.98 -5.25
C PHE A 21 2.83 -15.48 -5.02
N ALA A 22 2.04 -14.83 -4.16
CA ALA A 22 2.17 -13.40 -3.85
C ALA A 22 3.53 -13.06 -3.25
N THR A 23 4.14 -13.96 -2.47
CA THR A 23 5.48 -13.78 -1.87
C THR A 23 6.62 -14.34 -2.71
N SER A 24 6.37 -14.77 -3.94
CA SER A 24 7.43 -15.24 -4.83
C SER A 24 8.27 -14.06 -5.32
N PHE A 25 9.59 -14.23 -5.33
CA PHE A 25 10.52 -13.16 -5.69
C PHE A 25 10.23 -12.56 -7.08
N ASN A 26 9.89 -13.40 -8.05
CA ASN A 26 9.58 -12.94 -9.41
C ASN A 26 8.31 -12.07 -9.46
N VAL A 27 7.25 -12.46 -8.74
CA VAL A 27 6.02 -11.66 -8.66
C VAL A 27 6.29 -10.34 -7.96
N VAL A 28 6.95 -10.36 -6.80
CA VAL A 28 7.27 -9.14 -6.04
C VAL A 28 8.18 -8.20 -6.85
N LYS A 29 9.20 -8.74 -7.51
CA LYS A 29 10.11 -7.95 -8.36
C LYS A 29 9.37 -7.31 -9.52
N LEU A 30 8.52 -8.08 -10.21
CA LEU A 30 7.73 -7.56 -11.32
C LEU A 30 6.73 -6.50 -10.85
N SER A 31 5.99 -6.76 -9.77
CA SER A 31 5.07 -5.81 -9.19
C SER A 31 5.77 -4.53 -8.76
N ALA A 32 6.92 -4.61 -8.07
CA ALA A 32 7.71 -3.44 -7.69
C ALA A 32 8.21 -2.66 -8.91
N MET A 33 8.62 -3.34 -9.99
CA MET A 33 9.02 -2.69 -11.24
C MET A 33 7.84 -1.98 -11.92
N ILE A 34 6.67 -2.61 -11.97
CA ILE A 34 5.44 -2.01 -12.51
C ILE A 34 5.05 -0.77 -11.70
N VAL A 35 5.14 -0.82 -10.37
CA VAL A 35 4.90 0.36 -9.52
C VAL A 35 5.96 1.42 -9.83
N MET A 36 7.24 1.13 -9.64
CA MET A 36 8.27 2.18 -9.80
C MET A 36 8.31 2.79 -11.20
N VAL A 37 8.13 2.01 -12.26
CA VAL A 37 8.20 2.53 -13.63
C VAL A 37 6.82 3.01 -14.08
N GLY A 38 5.79 2.18 -13.95
CA GLY A 38 4.45 2.47 -14.46
C GLY A 38 3.79 3.63 -13.72
N TYR A 39 3.78 3.59 -12.37
CA TYR A 39 3.15 4.66 -11.59
C TYR A 39 3.88 6.00 -11.78
N ILE A 40 5.22 6.00 -11.68
CA ILE A 40 6.01 7.24 -11.82
C ILE A 40 5.84 7.83 -13.22
N LEU A 41 5.88 7.02 -14.29
CA LEU A 41 5.68 7.52 -15.65
C LEU A 41 4.27 8.08 -15.85
N LEU A 42 3.24 7.37 -15.40
CA LEU A 42 1.86 7.85 -15.52
C LEU A 42 1.64 9.15 -14.75
N LEU A 43 2.22 9.27 -13.54
CA LEU A 43 2.13 10.50 -12.74
C LEU A 43 2.88 11.65 -13.41
N ILE A 44 4.10 11.44 -13.90
CA ILE A 44 4.86 12.48 -14.63
C ILE A 44 4.09 12.95 -15.86
N ILE A 45 3.54 12.03 -16.66
CA ILE A 45 2.75 12.37 -17.83
C ILE A 45 1.49 13.13 -17.42
N GLY A 46 0.79 12.69 -16.37
CA GLY A 46 -0.40 13.37 -15.84
C GLY A 46 -0.11 14.80 -15.39
N VAL A 47 0.95 14.98 -14.60
CA VAL A 47 1.41 16.31 -14.14
C VAL A 47 1.81 17.18 -15.33
N PHE A 48 2.51 16.64 -16.32
CA PHE A 48 2.89 17.39 -17.51
C PHE A 48 1.65 17.86 -18.27
N ILE A 49 0.69 16.96 -18.53
CA ILE A 49 -0.56 17.31 -19.22
C ILE A 49 -1.32 18.39 -18.44
N ALA A 50 -1.46 18.25 -17.12
CA ALA A 50 -2.14 19.23 -16.28
C ALA A 50 -1.42 20.59 -16.30
N ALA A 51 -0.10 20.62 -16.13
CA ALA A 51 0.66 21.87 -16.11
C ALA A 51 0.55 22.69 -17.41
N PHE A 52 0.30 22.05 -18.56
CA PHE A 52 0.17 22.74 -19.85
C PHE A 52 -1.29 23.02 -20.27
N LEU A 53 -2.25 22.23 -19.78
CA LEU A 53 -3.63 22.26 -20.27
C LEU A 53 -4.66 22.62 -19.20
N ASP A 54 -4.27 22.72 -17.92
CA ASP A 54 -5.12 23.25 -16.86
C ASP A 54 -5.37 24.75 -17.10
N PRO A 55 -6.64 25.18 -17.20
CA PRO A 55 -6.97 26.61 -17.30
C PRO A 55 -6.40 27.47 -16.17
N ASP A 56 -6.30 26.92 -14.96
CA ASP A 56 -5.86 27.63 -13.75
C ASP A 56 -4.35 27.44 -13.46
N GLY A 57 -3.70 26.54 -14.21
CA GLY A 57 -2.26 26.28 -14.11
C GLY A 57 -1.88 25.36 -12.95
N TYR A 58 -2.10 24.05 -13.11
CA TYR A 58 -1.73 23.04 -12.13
C TYR A 58 -0.25 23.08 -11.72
N THR A 59 0.03 23.15 -10.42
CA THR A 59 1.36 22.87 -9.87
C THR A 59 1.26 21.90 -8.69
N ILE A 60 2.25 21.00 -8.56
CA ILE A 60 2.31 20.06 -7.42
C ILE A 60 2.52 20.73 -6.05
N TRP A 61 2.81 22.04 -6.04
CA TRP A 61 3.03 22.82 -4.83
C TRP A 61 1.73 23.46 -4.33
N ASP A 62 0.85 23.82 -5.26
CA ASP A 62 -0.38 24.55 -4.98
C ASP A 62 -1.63 23.64 -5.03
N ASN A 63 -1.52 22.47 -5.69
CA ASN A 63 -2.61 21.51 -5.87
C ASN A 63 -2.27 20.14 -5.26
N TRP A 64 -3.31 19.37 -4.92
CA TRP A 64 -3.14 18.00 -4.48
C TRP A 64 -2.83 17.10 -5.67
N ILE A 65 -2.07 16.02 -5.42
CA ILE A 65 -1.80 15.02 -6.45
C ILE A 65 -3.12 14.35 -6.89
N SER A 66 -4.07 14.18 -5.97
CA SER A 66 -5.40 13.64 -6.26
C SER A 66 -6.22 14.49 -7.22
N ASP A 67 -5.91 15.79 -7.36
CA ASP A 67 -6.62 16.70 -8.27
C ASP A 67 -6.35 16.34 -9.75
N LEU A 68 -5.28 15.59 -10.03
CA LEU A 68 -5.05 14.97 -11.34
C LEU A 68 -6.12 13.95 -11.73
N GLY A 69 -6.94 13.50 -10.78
CA GLY A 69 -8.14 12.70 -11.03
C GLY A 69 -9.36 13.53 -11.45
N SER A 70 -9.25 14.86 -11.55
CA SER A 70 -10.36 15.71 -11.94
C SER A 70 -10.23 16.26 -13.36
N SER A 71 -11.34 16.23 -14.10
CA SER A 71 -11.49 16.88 -15.40
C SER A 71 -11.39 18.41 -15.32
N ASN A 72 -11.45 18.99 -14.12
CA ASN A 72 -11.23 20.42 -13.91
C ASN A 72 -9.75 20.81 -14.13
N HIS A 73 -8.82 19.90 -13.82
CA HIS A 73 -7.37 20.17 -13.87
C HIS A 73 -6.66 19.52 -15.04
N THR A 74 -7.23 18.45 -15.62
CA THR A 74 -6.61 17.77 -16.75
C THR A 74 -7.66 17.17 -17.68
N PRO A 75 -7.45 17.18 -19.00
CA PRO A 75 -8.31 16.45 -19.94
C PRO A 75 -8.16 14.92 -19.85
N ALA A 76 -7.19 14.42 -19.07
CA ALA A 76 -6.88 12.99 -18.97
C ALA A 76 -6.88 12.46 -17.52
N PRO A 77 -7.97 12.65 -16.74
CA PRO A 77 -8.01 12.25 -15.33
C PRO A 77 -7.87 10.74 -15.12
N PHE A 78 -8.29 9.96 -16.13
CA PHE A 78 -8.18 8.49 -16.13
C PHE A 78 -6.73 7.99 -16.00
N LEU A 79 -5.73 8.79 -16.36
CA LEU A 79 -4.32 8.42 -16.22
C LEU A 79 -3.95 8.26 -14.74
N TYR A 80 -4.36 9.21 -13.91
CA TYR A 80 -4.16 9.15 -12.46
C TYR A 80 -4.94 7.99 -11.85
N ASP A 81 -6.19 7.80 -12.26
CA ASP A 81 -7.06 6.74 -11.76
C ASP A 81 -6.44 5.34 -11.98
N ILE A 82 -5.98 5.08 -13.21
CA ILE A 82 -5.32 3.83 -13.58
C ILE A 82 -4.00 3.68 -12.82
N ALA A 83 -3.24 4.78 -12.66
CA ALA A 83 -2.00 4.76 -11.90
C ALA A 83 -2.23 4.32 -10.44
N CYS A 84 -3.26 4.87 -9.78
CA CYS A 84 -3.66 4.51 -8.42
C CYS A 84 -4.09 3.04 -8.31
N ILE A 85 -4.93 2.56 -9.22
CA ILE A 85 -5.40 1.17 -9.24
C ILE A 85 -4.24 0.20 -9.44
N ILE A 86 -3.36 0.47 -10.42
CA ILE A 86 -2.19 -0.36 -10.70
C ILE A 86 -1.26 -0.36 -9.50
N ALA A 87 -0.93 0.83 -8.98
CA ALA A 87 -0.02 0.96 -7.87
C ALA A 87 -0.53 0.22 -6.63
N GLY A 88 -1.76 0.51 -6.19
CA GLY A 88 -2.36 -0.14 -5.01
C GLY A 88 -2.53 -1.65 -5.17
N SER A 89 -2.82 -2.14 -6.38
CA SER A 89 -2.90 -3.60 -6.63
C SER A 89 -1.53 -4.27 -6.60
N MET A 90 -0.52 -3.63 -7.19
CA MET A 90 0.83 -4.19 -7.33
C MET A 90 1.66 -4.03 -6.05
N THR A 91 1.30 -3.15 -5.13
CA THR A 91 1.92 -3.06 -3.80
C THR A 91 1.43 -4.17 -2.85
N ILE A 92 0.29 -4.83 -3.10
CA ILE A 92 -0.21 -5.93 -2.25
C ILE A 92 0.81 -7.10 -2.16
N PRO A 93 1.33 -7.67 -3.28
CA PRO A 93 2.40 -8.67 -3.21
C PRO A 93 3.62 -8.23 -2.40
N LEU A 94 4.01 -6.96 -2.53
CA LEU A 94 5.12 -6.38 -1.78
C LEU A 94 4.81 -6.37 -0.27
N THR A 95 3.59 -5.99 0.13
CA THR A 95 3.14 -6.02 1.53
C THR A 95 3.28 -7.42 2.14
N TYR A 96 2.80 -8.46 1.46
CA TYR A 96 2.96 -9.86 1.92
C TYR A 96 4.42 -10.31 1.99
N TYR A 97 5.24 -9.88 1.03
CA TYR A 97 6.66 -10.20 1.02
C TYR A 97 7.42 -9.55 2.18
N MET A 98 7.10 -8.30 2.50
CA MET A 98 7.70 -7.58 3.63
C MET A 98 7.32 -8.22 4.97
N GLU A 99 6.06 -8.63 5.14
CA GLU A 99 5.62 -9.40 6.32
C GLU A 99 6.45 -10.70 6.48
N LYS A 100 6.60 -11.47 5.40
CA LYS A 100 7.40 -12.71 5.37
C LYS A 100 8.86 -12.48 5.76
N LEU A 101 9.44 -11.37 5.31
CA LEU A 101 10.85 -11.02 5.55
C LEU A 101 11.09 -10.57 6.99
N LEU A 102 10.17 -9.80 7.57
CA LEU A 102 10.39 -9.07 8.81
C LEU A 102 9.77 -9.72 10.05
N ALA A 103 8.72 -10.53 9.87
CA ALA A 103 8.19 -11.42 10.89
C ALA A 103 8.17 -12.88 10.41
N PRO A 104 9.35 -13.47 10.10
CA PRO A 104 9.40 -14.90 9.80
C PRO A 104 8.86 -15.67 11.00
N LEU A 105 7.96 -16.62 10.74
CA LEU A 105 7.50 -17.57 11.74
C LEU A 105 8.72 -18.22 12.41
N PRO A 106 8.74 -18.35 13.74
CA PRO A 106 9.89 -18.89 14.44
C PRO A 106 10.16 -20.32 13.93
N LYS A 107 11.33 -20.53 13.34
CA LYS A 107 11.87 -21.88 13.16
C LYS A 107 12.17 -22.43 14.55
N ARG A 108 11.73 -23.65 14.81
CA ARG A 108 12.04 -24.35 16.06
C ARG A 108 13.56 -24.52 16.10
N ASN A 109 14.24 -23.93 17.07
CA ASN A 109 15.65 -24.25 17.32
C ASN A 109 15.73 -25.73 17.76
N GLU A 110 16.91 -26.34 17.57
CA GLU A 110 17.20 -27.73 17.99
C GLU A 110 16.94 -27.97 19.49
N LEU A 111 16.97 -26.90 20.31
CA LEU A 111 16.70 -26.89 21.75
C LEU A 111 15.24 -26.58 22.14
N GLY A 112 14.34 -26.40 21.17
CA GLY A 112 12.90 -26.22 21.43
C GLY A 112 12.45 -24.85 21.97
N GLU A 113 13.37 -23.95 22.35
CA GLU A 113 13.00 -22.63 22.88
C GLU A 113 12.55 -21.66 21.77
N ARG A 114 11.35 -21.09 21.95
CA ARG A 114 10.77 -20.05 21.09
C ARG A 114 10.98 -18.68 21.73
N HIS A 115 12.14 -18.06 21.55
CA HIS A 115 12.30 -16.68 22.00
C HIS A 115 11.73 -15.72 20.95
N TYR A 116 10.48 -15.29 21.14
CA TYR A 116 9.83 -14.31 20.28
C TYR A 116 9.47 -13.05 21.06
N SER A 117 9.93 -11.88 20.59
CA SER A 117 9.50 -10.60 21.16
C SER A 117 8.06 -10.31 20.74
N ARG A 118 7.09 -10.43 21.66
CA ARG A 118 5.66 -10.12 21.39
C ARG A 118 5.47 -8.78 20.68
N LEU A 119 6.32 -7.80 20.97
CA LEU A 119 6.32 -6.49 20.33
C LEU A 119 6.67 -6.57 18.83
N ARG A 120 7.63 -7.40 18.43
CA ARG A 120 7.99 -7.61 17.02
C ARG A 120 6.80 -8.08 16.19
N PHE A 121 5.98 -8.99 16.75
CA PHE A 121 4.81 -9.53 16.06
C PHE A 121 3.77 -8.44 15.90
N ARG A 122 3.47 -7.73 16.99
CA ARG A 122 2.48 -6.64 16.97
C ARG A 122 2.86 -5.57 15.96
N LEU A 123 4.11 -5.11 15.96
CA LEU A 123 4.61 -4.12 15.01
C LEU A 123 4.50 -4.61 13.56
N SER A 124 4.93 -5.85 13.27
CA SER A 124 4.81 -6.39 11.92
C SER A 124 3.36 -6.59 11.48
N SER A 125 2.49 -7.06 12.37
CA SER A 125 1.07 -7.27 12.08
C SER A 125 0.34 -5.95 11.86
N PHE A 126 0.65 -4.90 12.62
CA PHE A 126 0.11 -3.56 12.38
C PHE A 126 0.64 -2.98 11.08
N ALA A 127 1.95 -3.06 10.82
CA ALA A 127 2.53 -2.61 9.56
C ALA A 127 1.86 -3.28 8.35
N PHE A 128 1.63 -4.59 8.43
CA PHE A 128 0.90 -5.35 7.41
C PHE A 128 -0.56 -4.89 7.27
N LEU A 129 -1.31 -4.82 8.38
CA LEU A 129 -2.72 -4.41 8.37
C LEU A 129 -2.91 -3.03 7.73
N PHE A 130 -2.14 -2.04 8.19
CA PHE A 130 -2.22 -0.68 7.68
C PHE A 130 -1.75 -0.57 6.24
N SER A 131 -0.76 -1.38 5.81
CA SER A 131 -0.37 -1.45 4.39
C SER A 131 -1.51 -1.96 3.52
N ILE A 132 -2.25 -2.98 3.98
CA ILE A 132 -3.41 -3.50 3.25
C ILE A 132 -4.52 -2.46 3.18
N ILE A 133 -4.81 -1.76 4.28
CA ILE A 133 -5.77 -0.65 4.30
C ILE A 133 -5.35 0.43 3.30
N GLY A 134 -4.08 0.83 3.32
CA GLY A 134 -3.50 1.81 2.39
C GLY A 134 -3.66 1.38 0.93
N ASN A 135 -3.31 0.14 0.60
CA ASN A 135 -3.47 -0.41 -0.75
C ASN A 135 -4.91 -0.37 -1.24
N PHE A 136 -5.88 -0.78 -0.40
CA PHE A 136 -7.30 -0.74 -0.76
C PHE A 136 -7.83 0.68 -0.88
N GLY A 137 -7.44 1.57 0.04
CA GLY A 137 -7.74 3.01 -0.07
C GLY A 137 -7.23 3.56 -1.39
N TYR A 138 -6.00 3.21 -1.79
CA TYR A 138 -5.38 3.73 -3.00
C TYR A 138 -6.03 3.20 -4.29
N ILE A 139 -6.42 1.92 -4.33
CA ILE A 139 -7.28 1.39 -5.39
C ILE A 139 -8.62 2.15 -5.42
N GLY A 140 -9.19 2.39 -4.23
CA GLY A 140 -10.42 3.15 -4.05
C GLY A 140 -10.35 4.56 -4.60
N VAL A 141 -9.23 5.27 -4.40
CA VAL A 141 -8.99 6.62 -4.97
C VAL A 141 -9.07 6.61 -6.49
N GLY A 142 -8.55 5.56 -7.15
CA GLY A 142 -8.67 5.46 -8.60
C GLY A 142 -10.07 5.05 -9.07
N ILE A 143 -10.80 4.25 -8.30
CA ILE A 143 -12.19 3.88 -8.63
C ILE A 143 -13.13 5.08 -8.43
N PHE A 144 -13.09 5.68 -7.24
CA PHE A 144 -13.81 6.88 -6.84
C PHE A 144 -12.86 8.06 -7.02
N SER A 145 -12.60 8.42 -8.28
CA SER A 145 -11.79 9.59 -8.60
C SER A 145 -12.44 10.87 -8.10
N ALA A 146 -11.71 12.00 -8.17
CA ALA A 146 -12.22 13.30 -7.72
C ALA A 146 -13.55 13.66 -8.41
N ASP A 147 -13.69 13.33 -9.70
CA ASP A 147 -14.95 13.55 -10.45
C ASP A 147 -16.07 12.55 -10.09
N ARG A 148 -15.74 11.46 -9.39
CA ARG A 148 -16.67 10.39 -8.98
C ARG A 148 -16.87 10.38 -7.46
N ASP A 149 -16.83 11.57 -6.86
CA ASP A 149 -17.08 11.77 -5.44
C ASP A 149 -18.57 12.00 -5.18
N TYR A 150 -19.33 10.91 -5.10
CA TYR A 150 -20.78 10.98 -4.99
C TYR A 150 -21.27 11.32 -3.58
N ASP A 151 -21.89 12.50 -3.40
CA ASP A 151 -22.44 12.98 -2.12
C ASP A 151 -23.42 12.01 -1.44
N PHE A 152 -24.21 11.26 -2.21
CA PHE A 152 -25.19 10.30 -1.66
C PHE A 152 -24.54 9.09 -0.96
N LEU A 153 -23.26 8.83 -1.24
CA LEU A 153 -22.45 7.82 -0.57
C LEU A 153 -21.57 8.41 0.53
N SER A 154 -21.77 9.69 0.87
CA SER A 154 -20.95 10.35 1.88
C SER A 154 -21.12 9.70 3.26
N VAL A 155 -19.99 9.53 3.94
CA VAL A 155 -19.92 9.03 5.32
C VAL A 155 -19.09 10.03 6.11
N LEU A 156 -19.61 10.48 7.25
CA LEU A 156 -18.98 11.52 8.08
C LEU A 156 -18.72 12.84 7.32
N GLY A 157 -19.59 13.18 6.36
CA GLY A 157 -19.48 14.41 5.57
C GLY A 157 -18.38 14.39 4.51
N GLN A 158 -17.81 13.22 4.22
CA GLN A 158 -16.82 13.02 3.18
C GLN A 158 -17.40 12.07 2.13
N GLY A 159 -17.28 12.44 0.85
CA GLY A 159 -17.64 11.54 -0.24
C GLY A 159 -16.70 10.33 -0.33
N PRO A 160 -17.02 9.33 -1.18
CA PRO A 160 -16.23 8.12 -1.32
C PRO A 160 -14.76 8.38 -1.72
N HIS A 161 -14.46 9.41 -2.53
CA HIS A 161 -13.09 9.78 -2.86
C HIS A 161 -12.33 10.21 -1.60
N GLY A 162 -12.90 11.14 -0.83
CA GLY A 162 -12.29 11.63 0.41
C GLY A 162 -12.01 10.51 1.41
N ILE A 163 -12.97 9.61 1.62
CA ILE A 163 -12.81 8.44 2.50
C ILE A 163 -11.66 7.55 2.03
N MET A 164 -11.61 7.23 0.74
CA MET A 164 -10.57 6.37 0.17
C MET A 164 -9.19 7.03 0.23
N SER A 165 -9.12 8.35 0.03
CA SER A 165 -7.90 9.15 0.19
C SER A 165 -7.39 9.12 1.63
N TYR A 166 -8.27 9.27 2.63
CA TYR A 166 -7.89 9.14 4.04
C TYR A 166 -7.42 7.72 4.39
N LEU A 167 -8.07 6.69 3.86
CA LEU A 167 -7.65 5.30 4.04
C LEU A 167 -6.29 5.03 3.38
N ALA A 168 -6.06 5.56 2.17
CA ALA A 168 -4.80 5.43 1.45
C ALA A 168 -3.66 6.09 2.23
N PHE A 169 -3.82 7.37 2.54
CA PHE A 169 -2.81 8.16 3.24
C PHE A 169 -2.58 7.65 4.66
N GLY A 170 -3.64 7.56 5.48
CA GLY A 170 -3.53 7.06 6.84
C GLY A 170 -2.99 5.63 6.89
N GLY A 171 -3.47 4.76 6.00
CA GLY A 171 -2.98 3.38 5.88
C GLY A 171 -1.49 3.31 5.59
N PHE A 172 -0.99 4.03 4.58
CA PHE A 172 0.44 4.02 4.25
C PHE A 172 1.31 4.72 5.30
N THR A 173 0.84 5.82 5.90
CA THR A 173 1.58 6.53 6.96
C THR A 173 1.73 5.66 8.21
N PHE A 174 0.65 5.04 8.69
CA PHE A 174 0.73 4.10 9.83
C PHE A 174 1.54 2.85 9.48
N ALA A 175 1.43 2.33 8.26
CA ALA A 175 2.26 1.23 7.80
C ALA A 175 3.75 1.57 7.89
N ALA A 176 4.16 2.72 7.35
CA ALA A 176 5.53 3.22 7.39
C ALA A 176 6.01 3.44 8.82
N PHE A 177 5.15 3.97 9.70
CA PHE A 177 5.45 4.18 11.12
C PHE A 177 5.75 2.86 11.85
N PHE A 178 4.86 1.86 11.78
CA PHE A 178 5.06 0.58 12.43
C PHE A 178 6.23 -0.20 11.83
N MET A 179 6.39 -0.12 10.51
CA MET A 179 7.53 -0.69 9.78
C MET A 179 8.85 -0.04 10.22
N GLY A 180 8.86 1.28 10.38
CA GLY A 180 10.01 2.06 10.83
C GLY A 180 10.48 1.62 12.21
N TRP A 181 9.55 1.54 13.17
CA TRP A 181 9.85 1.01 14.51
C TRP A 181 10.38 -0.42 14.47
N LEU A 182 9.82 -1.27 13.62
CA LEU A 182 10.30 -2.65 13.45
C LEU A 182 11.75 -2.70 12.94
N ILE A 183 12.12 -1.83 11.99
CA ILE A 183 13.48 -1.73 11.43
C ILE A 183 14.47 -1.14 12.45
N VAL A 184 14.07 -0.13 13.21
CA VAL A 184 14.94 0.54 14.20
C VAL A 184 15.24 -0.38 15.38
N LEU A 185 14.21 -1.05 15.91
CA LEU A 185 14.32 -1.85 17.14
C LEU A 185 14.94 -3.24 16.92
N TYR A 186 14.83 -3.81 15.72
CA TYR A 186 15.27 -5.19 15.46
C TYR A 186 16.34 -5.26 14.37
N LYS A 187 17.16 -6.32 14.42
CA LYS A 187 18.12 -6.61 13.35
C LYS A 187 17.36 -7.06 12.10
N THR A 188 17.28 -6.19 11.11
CA THR A 188 16.71 -6.47 9.79
C THR A 188 17.80 -6.31 8.72
N LYS A 189 17.53 -6.76 7.49
CA LYS A 189 18.42 -6.50 6.34
C LYS A 189 18.27 -5.08 5.80
N ILE A 190 17.29 -4.32 6.31
CA ILE A 190 16.96 -2.98 5.83
C ILE A 190 17.80 -1.96 6.62
N PRO A 191 18.42 -0.97 5.94
CA PRO A 191 19.17 0.09 6.62
C PRO A 191 18.34 0.82 7.68
N LYS A 192 18.91 1.03 8.87
CA LYS A 192 18.21 1.70 9.99
C LYS A 192 17.75 3.11 9.65
N ILE A 193 18.47 3.82 8.77
CA ILE A 193 18.10 5.16 8.34
C ILE A 193 16.71 5.20 7.69
N LEU A 194 16.36 4.19 6.88
CA LEU A 194 15.01 4.06 6.30
C LEU A 194 13.96 3.82 7.38
N GLY A 195 14.34 3.12 8.45
CA GLY A 195 13.48 2.93 9.62
C GLY A 195 13.20 4.25 10.34
N ILE A 196 14.21 5.10 10.51
CA ILE A 196 14.07 6.44 11.12
C ILE A 196 13.16 7.33 10.27
N TYR A 197 13.35 7.35 8.95
CA TYR A 197 12.46 8.07 8.05
C TYR A 197 11.01 7.60 8.19
N GLY A 198 10.75 6.28 8.19
CA GLY A 198 9.40 5.75 8.37
C GLY A 198 8.76 6.15 9.71
N THR A 199 9.55 6.22 10.81
CA THR A 199 9.02 6.72 12.09
C THR A 199 8.75 8.22 12.09
N TRP A 200 9.55 8.98 11.35
CA TRP A 200 9.50 10.45 11.32
C TRP A 200 8.43 10.98 10.37
N SER A 201 8.11 10.27 9.29
CA SER A 201 7.02 10.61 8.36
C SER A 201 5.70 10.89 9.11
N TYR A 202 5.37 10.09 10.12
CA TYR A 202 4.19 10.30 10.96
C TYR A 202 4.15 11.69 11.65
N CYS A 203 5.29 12.28 11.97
CA CYS A 203 5.35 13.57 12.68
C CYS A 203 5.12 14.80 11.78
N TYR A 204 5.17 14.65 10.45
CA TYR A 204 5.02 15.75 9.49
C TYR A 204 3.78 15.62 8.63
N ASP A 205 3.25 14.41 8.49
CA ASP A 205 2.12 14.08 7.63
C ASP A 205 0.75 14.34 8.30
N PHE A 206 0.71 14.70 9.59
CA PHE A 206 -0.50 15.08 10.33
C PHE A 206 -0.34 16.47 10.99
N PRO A 207 -0.77 17.58 10.35
CA PRO A 207 -1.14 18.81 11.04
C PRO A 207 -2.49 18.68 11.76
#